data_AF-A0A084WFH3-F1
#
_entry.id   AF-A0A084WFH3-F1
#
_cell.length_a   1.000
_cell.length_b   1.000
_cell.length_c   1.000
_cell.angle_alpha   90.00
_cell.angle_beta   90.00
_cell.angle_gamma   90.00
#
_symmetry.space_group_name_H-M   'P 1'
#
loop_
_entity.id
_entity.type
_entity.pdbx_description
1 polymer ?
#
loop_
_entity_poly.entity_id
_entity_poly.type
_entity_poly.pdbx_seq_one_letter_code
_entity_poly.pdbx_strand_id
1 'polypeptide(L)'
;MNNDQIHNYNASSKQTEATEHDAVNNRFIAKKVPEIAYCLSCRSPFGNSLPNDIIQHYMDQRHEPCCRCLYCNGPMYRYKDSKDEVQFYHDCHRSKRFLDNS
;
A
#
# COMPACT_ATOMS: atom_id res chain seq x y z
N MET A 1 -52.87 28.30 -47.09
CA MET A 1 -53.19 27.12 -47.91
C MET A 1 -52.09 26.93 -48.93
N ASN A 2 -51.29 25.88 -48.75
CA ASN A 2 -50.68 25.06 -49.80
C ASN A 2 -50.01 23.86 -49.09
N ASN A 3 -50.60 22.68 -49.33
CA ASN A 3 -50.05 21.34 -49.06
C ASN A 3 -48.80 21.12 -49.94
N ASP A 4 -47.93 20.13 -49.83
CA ASP A 4 -47.96 18.73 -49.39
C ASP A 4 -46.50 18.30 -49.08
N GLN A 5 -46.26 17.43 -48.10
CA GLN A 5 -45.63 16.11 -48.35
C GLN A 5 -45.36 15.33 -47.06
N ILE A 6 -45.91 14.13 -47.04
CA ILE A 6 -45.77 13.06 -46.05
C ILE A 6 -44.41 12.37 -46.24
N HIS A 7 -43.66 12.11 -45.17
CA HIS A 7 -42.84 10.90 -45.09
C HIS A 7 -42.80 10.36 -43.66
N ASN A 8 -43.41 9.19 -43.55
CA ASN A 8 -43.52 8.34 -42.38
C ASN A 8 -42.28 7.42 -42.35
N TYR A 9 -41.45 7.45 -41.30
CA TYR A 9 -40.53 6.34 -41.00
C TYR A 9 -40.35 6.16 -39.51
N ASN A 10 -40.83 5.01 -39.03
CA ASN A 10 -40.38 4.34 -37.81
C ASN A 10 -38.84 4.31 -37.75
N ALA A 11 -38.28 4.82 -36.67
CA ALA A 11 -36.95 4.47 -36.17
C ALA A 11 -37.08 4.36 -34.64
N SER A 12 -37.51 3.19 -34.14
CA SER A 12 -36.61 2.13 -33.70
C SER A 12 -35.45 2.63 -32.84
N SER A 13 -35.55 2.31 -31.55
CA SER A 13 -34.46 1.83 -30.69
C SER A 13 -33.18 2.69 -30.61
N LYS A 14 -33.04 3.44 -29.51
CA LYS A 14 -31.82 3.35 -28.68
C LYS A 14 -32.22 3.26 -27.22
N GLN A 15 -32.66 2.07 -26.82
CA GLN A 15 -32.33 1.57 -25.49
C GLN A 15 -30.80 1.74 -25.37
N THR A 16 -30.35 2.58 -24.45
CA THR A 16 -28.98 2.49 -23.95
C THR A 16 -28.86 1.15 -23.25
N GLU A 17 -28.57 0.11 -24.03
CA GLU A 17 -27.98 -1.11 -23.53
C GLU A 17 -26.72 -0.69 -22.77
N ALA A 18 -26.76 -0.84 -21.44
CA ALA A 18 -25.55 -0.97 -20.66
C ALA A 18 -24.82 -2.18 -21.23
N THR A 19 -23.89 -1.91 -22.14
CA THR A 19 -23.08 -2.94 -22.77
C THR A 19 -22.25 -3.61 -21.67
N GLU A 20 -22.29 -4.93 -21.63
CA GLU A 20 -21.61 -5.83 -20.67
C GLU A 20 -20.06 -5.73 -20.69
N HIS A 21 -19.50 -4.66 -21.25
CA HIS A 21 -18.08 -4.45 -21.47
C HIS A 21 -17.45 -3.39 -20.56
N ASP A 22 -18.22 -2.73 -19.68
CA ASP A 22 -17.68 -1.75 -18.73
C ASP A 22 -16.86 -2.39 -17.58
N ALA A 23 -16.80 -3.72 -17.52
CA ALA A 23 -15.97 -4.47 -16.58
C ALA A 23 -14.45 -4.41 -16.91
N VAL A 24 -14.08 -3.87 -18.08
CA VAL A 24 -12.67 -3.73 -18.50
C VAL A 24 -12.25 -2.27 -18.55
N ASN A 25 -12.72 -1.46 -17.61
CA ASN A 25 -12.08 -0.18 -17.35
C ASN A 25 -10.80 -0.45 -16.54
N ASN A 26 -9.76 -0.97 -17.21
CA ASN A 26 -8.36 -0.88 -16.77
C ASN A 26 -7.91 0.60 -16.79
N ARG A 27 -8.68 1.51 -16.19
CA ARG A 27 -8.27 2.88 -15.91
C ARG A 27 -7.20 2.80 -14.83
N PHE A 28 -5.99 2.50 -15.29
CA PHE A 28 -4.73 2.80 -14.65
C PHE A 28 -4.76 2.61 -13.13
N ILE A 29 -4.68 1.36 -12.67
CA ILE A 29 -4.01 1.13 -11.39
C ILE A 29 -2.57 1.60 -11.64
N ALA A 30 -2.31 2.87 -11.36
CA ALA A 30 -0.97 3.42 -11.40
C ALA A 30 -0.13 2.48 -10.54
N LYS A 31 0.87 1.84 -11.13
CA LYS A 31 1.82 1.00 -10.38
C LYS A 31 2.37 1.89 -9.27
N LYS A 32 1.91 1.69 -8.03
CA LYS A 32 2.47 2.39 -6.88
C LYS A 32 3.93 2.02 -6.85
N VAL A 33 4.81 3.00 -7.00
CA VAL A 33 6.23 2.81 -6.81
C VAL A 33 6.41 2.26 -5.39
N PRO A 34 7.11 1.12 -5.21
CA PRO A 34 7.32 0.57 -3.88
C PRO A 34 7.97 1.64 -3.01
N GLU A 35 7.35 1.95 -1.88
CA GLU A 35 7.93 2.88 -0.93
C GLU A 35 9.18 2.23 -0.31
N ILE A 36 10.30 2.95 -0.29
CA ILE A 36 11.56 2.49 0.28
C ILE A 36 11.76 3.18 1.62
N ALA A 37 12.15 2.40 2.62
CA ALA A 37 12.63 2.89 3.91
C ALA A 37 14.13 2.60 4.07
N TYR A 38 14.77 3.31 4.99
CA TYR A 38 16.19 3.19 5.28
C TYR A 38 16.42 2.94 6.76
N CYS A 39 16.99 1.78 7.11
CA CYS A 39 17.24 1.45 8.50
C CYS A 39 18.43 2.22 9.05
N LEU A 40 18.25 2.86 10.21
CA LEU A 40 19.29 3.69 10.81
C LEU A 40 20.32 2.90 11.62
N SER A 41 20.11 1.60 11.80
CA SER A 41 21.08 0.72 12.47
C SER A 41 22.04 0.09 11.46
N CYS A 42 21.53 -0.62 10.46
CA CYS A 42 22.34 -1.35 9.48
C CYS A 42 22.63 -0.56 8.20
N ARG A 43 22.01 0.63 8.01
CA ARG A 43 22.19 1.48 6.84
C ARG A 43 21.79 0.82 5.51
N SER A 44 20.92 -0.19 5.55
CA SER A 44 20.38 -0.82 4.35
C SER A 44 18.96 -0.34 4.04
N PRO A 45 18.62 -0.18 2.74
CA PRO A 45 17.26 0.08 2.32
C PRO A 45 16.41 -1.19 2.40
N PHE A 46 15.11 -1.03 2.61
CA PHE A 46 14.13 -2.11 2.57
C PHE A 46 12.77 -1.60 2.08
N GLY A 47 11.90 -2.51 1.64
CA GLY A 47 10.53 -2.15 1.25
C GLY A 47 9.74 -1.63 2.45
N ASN A 48 8.85 -0.67 2.25
CA ASN A 48 7.92 -0.17 3.26
C ASN A 48 6.51 -0.03 2.69
N SER A 49 6.15 -0.89 1.74
CA SER A 49 4.83 -0.86 1.12
C SER A 49 3.81 -1.59 1.99
N LEU A 50 4.27 -2.57 2.77
CA LEU A 50 3.47 -3.34 3.71
C LEU A 50 4.14 -3.38 5.09
N PRO A 51 3.38 -3.46 6.19
CA PRO A 51 3.94 -3.64 7.53
C PRO A 51 4.85 -4.88 7.65
N ASN A 52 4.55 -5.92 6.86
CA ASN A 52 5.36 -7.15 6.83
C ASN A 52 6.79 -6.89 6.32
N ASP A 53 7.01 -5.92 5.43
CA ASP A 53 8.35 -5.61 4.92
C ASP A 53 9.26 -5.10 6.04
N ILE A 54 8.70 -4.28 6.94
CA ILE A 54 9.39 -3.78 8.14
C ILE A 54 9.72 -4.95 9.08
N ILE A 55 8.73 -5.82 9.34
CA ILE A 55 8.91 -6.96 10.23
C ILE A 55 10.01 -7.88 9.71
N GLN A 56 9.96 -8.26 8.42
CA GLN A 56 10.96 -9.14 7.81
C GLN A 56 12.35 -8.51 7.87
N HIS A 57 12.49 -7.23 7.54
CA HIS A 57 13.77 -6.54 7.63
C HIS A 57 14.44 -6.71 9.01
N TYR A 58 13.69 -6.47 10.10
CA TYR A 58 14.23 -6.61 11.46
C TYR A 58 14.35 -8.06 11.95
N MET A 59 13.83 -9.04 11.21
CA MET A 59 13.99 -10.47 11.49
C MET A 59 15.17 -11.09 10.74
N ASP A 60 15.48 -10.61 9.54
CA ASP A 60 16.50 -11.20 8.67
C ASP A 60 17.93 -10.98 9.17
N GLN A 61 18.16 -9.90 9.90
CA GLN A 61 19.48 -9.54 10.40
C GLN A 61 19.41 -8.86 11.77
N ARG A 62 20.50 -8.92 12.53
CA ARG A 62 20.61 -8.23 13.81
C ARG A 62 20.76 -6.73 13.62
N HIS A 63 20.06 -5.98 14.48
CA HIS A 63 20.09 -4.52 14.51
C HIS A 63 20.38 -4.06 15.92
N GLU A 64 21.15 -2.98 16.03
CA GLU A 64 21.37 -2.29 17.30
C GLU A 64 20.11 -1.51 17.71
N PRO A 65 19.52 -1.77 18.89
CA PRO A 65 18.38 -1.03 19.39
C PRO A 65 18.73 0.43 19.69
N CYS A 66 17.78 1.34 19.50
CA CYS A 66 17.96 2.76 19.82
C CYS A 66 17.40 3.16 21.20
N CYS A 67 16.38 2.45 21.67
CA CYS A 67 15.76 2.66 22.97
C CYS A 67 14.97 1.41 23.38
N ARG A 68 14.26 1.48 24.51
CA ARG A 68 13.46 0.37 25.05
C ARG A 68 11.97 0.73 25.08
N CYS A 69 11.13 -0.26 24.81
CA CYS A 69 9.68 -0.13 24.87
C CYS A 69 9.21 0.07 26.31
N LEU A 70 8.40 1.10 26.55
CA LEU A 70 7.92 1.45 27.88
C LEU A 70 6.97 0.38 28.48
N TYR A 71 6.41 -0.51 27.66
CA TYR A 71 5.41 -1.49 28.10
C TYR A 71 5.98 -2.88 28.40
N CYS A 72 6.99 -3.33 27.65
CA CYS A 72 7.58 -4.67 27.81
C CYS A 72 9.09 -4.63 28.05
N ASN A 73 9.69 -3.44 28.08
CA ASN A 73 11.14 -3.23 28.16
C ASN A 73 11.93 -3.90 27.02
N GLY A 74 11.27 -4.23 25.90
CA GLY A 74 11.90 -4.83 24.72
C GLY A 74 12.70 -3.83 23.87
N PRO A 75 13.55 -4.30 22.95
CA PRO A 75 14.34 -3.44 22.07
C PRO A 75 13.45 -2.71 21.04
N MET A 76 13.71 -1.42 20.83
CA MET A 76 13.07 -0.62 19.78
C MET A 76 14.08 -0.17 18.73
N TYR A 77 13.64 -0.16 17.48
CA TYR A 77 14.46 0.19 16.33
C TYR A 77 13.90 1.40 15.61
N ARG A 78 14.72 2.04 14.78
CA ARG A 78 14.37 3.25 14.04
C ARG A 78 14.79 3.17 12.59
N TYR A 79 13.95 3.71 11.72
CA TYR A 79 14.18 3.80 10.28
C TYR A 79 13.67 5.14 9.75
N LYS A 80 14.14 5.56 8.59
CA LYS A 80 13.59 6.68 7.82
C LYS A 80 12.62 6.13 6.78
N ASP A 81 11.43 6.69 6.69
CA ASP A 81 10.46 6.30 5.67
C ASP A 81 10.73 7.00 4.31
N SER A 82 9.83 6.82 3.35
CA SER A 82 9.89 7.40 2.01
C SER A 82 9.83 8.93 1.99
N LYS A 83 9.43 9.56 3.11
CA LYS A 83 9.31 11.00 3.30
C LYS A 83 10.45 11.58 4.15
N ASP A 84 11.48 10.78 4.42
CA ASP A 84 12.61 11.10 5.31
C ASP A 84 12.23 11.31 6.79
N GLU A 85 11.03 10.88 7.19
CA GLU A 85 10.57 10.97 8.58
C GLU A 85 11.08 9.78 9.39
N VAL A 86 11.45 10.05 10.65
CA VAL A 86 11.94 9.01 11.56
C VAL A 86 10.76 8.24 12.14
N GLN A 87 10.73 6.95 11.86
CA GLN A 87 9.74 6.01 12.38
C GLN A 87 10.39 5.04 13.36
N PHE A 88 9.56 4.48 14.25
CA PHE A 88 9.97 3.48 15.23
C PHE A 88 9.30 2.15 14.96
N TYR A 89 10.05 1.07 15.10
CA TYR A 89 9.56 -0.30 15.00
C TYR A 89 9.87 -1.07 16.29
N HIS A 90 8.86 -1.80 16.76
CA HIS A 90 8.97 -2.71 17.90
C HIS A 90 7.82 -3.72 17.87
N ASP A 91 8.12 -4.97 18.20
CA ASP A 91 7.11 -6.04 18.36
C ASP A 91 7.00 -6.47 19.84
N CYS A 92 6.01 -5.91 20.54
CA CYS A 92 5.74 -6.23 21.94
C CYS A 92 5.43 -7.72 22.16
N HIS A 93 4.75 -8.37 21.22
CA HIS A 93 4.33 -9.76 21.36
C HIS A 93 5.53 -10.69 21.33
N ARG A 94 6.43 -10.48 20.36
CA ARG A 94 7.69 -11.23 20.26
C ARG A 94 8.59 -11.01 21.45
N SER A 95 8.73 -9.76 21.90
CA SER A 95 9.59 -9.42 23.03
C SER A 95 9.15 -10.08 24.33
N LYS A 96 7.85 -10.06 24.63
CA LYS A 96 7.29 -10.73 25.82
C LYS A 96 7.46 -12.25 25.79
N ARG A 97 7.57 -12.83 24.60
CA ARG A 97 7.80 -14.27 24.40
C ARG A 97 9.28 -14.63 24.28
N PHE A 98 10.18 -13.67 24.46
CA PHE A 98 11.63 -13.85 24.30
C PHE A 98 11.99 -14.41 22.91
N LEU A 99 11.24 -14.00 21.88
CA LEU A 99 11.47 -14.38 20.47
C LEU A 99 12.34 -13.38 19.72
N ASP A 100 12.65 -12.26 20.36
CA ASP A 100 13.71 -11.35 19.93
C ASP A 100 15.03 -11.99 20.37
N ASN A 101 15.53 -12.94 19.57
CA ASN A 101 16.67 -13.78 19.94
C ASN A 101 17.88 -12.96 20.40
N SER A 102 18.37 -13.33 21.59
CA SER A 102 19.75 -13.20 22.10
C SER A 102 20.82 -13.43 21.05
#